data_AF-A0AAV0JWY0-F1
#
_entry.id   AF-A0AAV0JWY0-F1
#
_cell.length_a   1.000
_cell.length_b   1.000
_cell.length_c   1.000
_cell.angle_alpha   90.00
_cell.angle_beta   90.00
_cell.angle_gamma   90.00
#
_symmetry.space_group_name_H-M   'P 1'
#
loop_
_entity.id
_entity.type
_entity.pdbx_description
1 polymer ?
#
loop_
_entity_poly.entity_id
_entity_poly.type
_entity_poly.pdbx_seq_one_letter_code
_entity_poly.pdbx_strand_id
1 'polypeptide(L)'
;MVPGRNSMEIIIAKFSHWWPPLKKGTPATLRAIFFFLVLFLAAYISSLCLDTSAFLSIKNEPVPTNVEVVLVRPENLTKLEEPRTPLPAKLQTLPERVLEFPAIDCSGADERKNQTRTCPDRGKEPTWEPARGSRGECPSYFRWIHEDLKPWKASGITREMVEGGRGSANFRLVIKKGRVYVEKFRKSIQSRDKFTIWGILQLLRKYPGKIPDLELMFDCEDKPVIRPEKYSAEAAALPPLFRYCGDRRTVDVVFPDWSFWGWAEINIRPWDKLQKEMKEGNKIIKWEEREPYAYWKGNPFVADTRKDLLTCNVSDRHDWGARIFIQVNLLDWFKESQQGFKESSLAKQCKHRYKIYIEGYAWSVSEKYILACDSITFMVKPYYYDFFTRSLEPLVHYWPINDRDKCRSIEYGVQWGNQNPEKAQAIGRAASELIQEKVSMDYVYDYMFHLLNEYGKLLRFEPQVPAASVEVCSEGMACSGGGEDVLGLGLERKFMLESLVKSPSLSRPCEIGHPFESQELEKYYKRNLNTIRRVQKWESQYWQDFEKQG
;
A
#
# COMPACT_ATOMS: atom_id res chain seq x y z
N MET A 1 -50.87 -21.40 -65.19
CA MET A 1 -51.68 -22.11 -64.18
C MET A 1 -50.88 -22.13 -62.88
N VAL A 2 -51.44 -21.54 -61.84
CA VAL A 2 -51.05 -21.58 -60.41
C VAL A 2 -51.96 -22.66 -59.74
N PRO A 3 -51.68 -23.31 -58.58
CA PRO A 3 -50.78 -22.92 -57.46
C PRO A 3 -49.91 -24.01 -56.80
N GLY A 4 -48.92 -23.54 -56.02
CA GLY A 4 -48.36 -24.21 -54.84
C GLY A 4 -47.53 -23.21 -54.03
N ARG A 5 -47.99 -22.85 -52.82
CA ARG A 5 -47.54 -21.69 -52.02
C ARG A 5 -46.15 -21.83 -51.39
N ASN A 6 -45.44 -20.69 -51.43
CA ASN A 6 -44.45 -20.11 -50.50
C ASN A 6 -43.96 -20.95 -49.30
N SER A 7 -42.65 -21.18 -49.27
CA SER A 7 -41.86 -21.44 -48.06
C SER A 7 -40.64 -20.51 -48.04
N MET A 8 -40.88 -19.20 -47.89
CA MET A 8 -39.83 -18.20 -47.63
C MET A 8 -40.40 -16.94 -46.94
N GLU A 9 -41.34 -17.13 -46.01
CA GLU A 9 -41.88 -16.06 -45.14
C GLU A 9 -42.05 -16.51 -43.67
N ILE A 10 -41.26 -17.49 -43.23
CA ILE A 10 -41.16 -17.82 -41.81
C ILE A 10 -39.66 -17.77 -41.50
N ILE A 11 -39.27 -16.85 -40.60
CA ILE A 11 -37.92 -16.44 -40.14
C ILE A 11 -37.60 -14.95 -40.40
N ILE A 12 -38.61 -14.09 -40.61
CA ILE A 12 -38.51 -12.64 -40.26
C ILE A 12 -39.72 -12.26 -39.43
N ALA A 13 -39.88 -12.90 -38.28
CA ALA A 13 -40.87 -12.53 -37.26
C ALA A 13 -40.49 -13.17 -35.91
N LYS A 14 -39.30 -12.84 -35.38
CA LYS A 14 -38.95 -13.15 -33.97
C LYS A 14 -37.68 -12.44 -33.46
N PHE A 15 -37.43 -11.17 -33.82
CA PHE A 15 -36.47 -10.31 -33.11
C PHE A 15 -36.85 -8.84 -33.29
N SER A 16 -37.96 -8.42 -32.66
CA SER A 16 -38.29 -7.01 -32.52
C SER A 16 -39.10 -6.76 -31.24
N HIS A 17 -38.50 -7.03 -30.08
CA HIS A 17 -38.96 -6.43 -28.83
C HIS A 17 -37.75 -6.22 -27.93
N TRP A 18 -37.15 -5.03 -28.05
CA TRP A 18 -36.66 -4.16 -26.97
C TRP A 18 -35.60 -3.19 -27.52
N TRP A 19 -36.07 -2.11 -28.14
CA TRP A 19 -35.33 -0.84 -28.21
C TRP A 19 -36.32 0.28 -27.94
N PRO A 20 -36.06 1.18 -26.98
CA PRO A 20 -36.89 2.36 -26.79
C PRO A 20 -36.70 3.33 -27.98
N PRO A 21 -37.71 4.13 -28.33
CA PRO A 21 -37.62 5.03 -29.48
C PRO A 21 -36.58 6.13 -29.22
N LEU A 22 -35.69 6.34 -30.19
CA LEU A 22 -34.79 7.50 -30.26
C LEU A 22 -35.63 8.78 -30.27
N LYS A 23 -35.59 9.52 -29.15
CA LYS A 23 -36.13 10.89 -29.10
C LYS A 23 -35.34 11.76 -30.08
N LYS A 24 -36.06 12.49 -30.94
CA LYS A 24 -35.49 13.56 -31.78
C LYS A 24 -34.79 14.57 -30.85
N GLY A 25 -33.46 14.59 -30.89
CA GLY A 25 -32.66 15.56 -30.14
C GLY A 25 -32.95 16.98 -30.60
N THR A 26 -32.93 17.94 -29.68
CA THR A 26 -33.10 19.36 -29.99
C THR A 26 -31.90 19.88 -30.78
N PRO A 27 -32.05 20.97 -31.56
CA PRO A 27 -30.98 21.51 -32.42
C PRO A 27 -29.67 21.85 -31.67
N ALA A 28 -29.74 22.04 -30.35
CA ALA A 28 -28.58 22.28 -29.49
C ALA A 28 -27.69 21.05 -29.33
N THR A 29 -28.25 19.83 -29.34
CA THR A 29 -27.50 18.58 -29.14
C THR A 29 -26.69 18.20 -30.38
N LEU A 30 -27.22 18.46 -31.59
CA LEU A 30 -26.45 18.28 -32.84
C LEU A 30 -25.31 19.29 -32.96
N ARG A 31 -25.52 20.55 -32.52
CA ARG A 31 -24.47 21.58 -32.54
C ARG A 31 -23.32 21.26 -31.58
N ALA A 32 -23.62 20.69 -30.42
CA ALA A 32 -22.59 20.23 -29.48
C ALA A 32 -21.76 19.08 -30.06
N ILE A 33 -22.41 18.08 -30.67
CA ILE A 33 -21.70 16.94 -31.29
C ILE A 33 -20.81 17.40 -32.44
N PHE A 34 -21.30 18.33 -33.28
CA PHE A 34 -20.50 18.89 -34.37
C PHE A 34 -19.32 19.71 -33.86
N PHE A 35 -19.49 20.48 -32.79
CA PHE A 35 -18.40 21.24 -32.14
C PHE A 35 -17.31 20.32 -31.58
N PHE A 36 -17.68 19.20 -30.94
CA PHE A 36 -16.71 18.23 -30.46
C PHE A 36 -15.98 17.50 -31.59
N LEU A 37 -16.65 17.18 -32.70
CA LEU A 37 -16.00 16.59 -33.88
C LEU A 37 -14.97 17.53 -34.52
N VAL A 38 -15.25 18.83 -34.57
CA VAL A 38 -14.30 19.84 -35.09
C VAL A 38 -13.08 19.99 -34.17
N LEU A 39 -13.27 19.98 -32.85
CA LEU A 39 -12.16 20.03 -31.89
C LEU A 39 -11.27 18.78 -31.97
N PHE A 40 -11.85 17.60 -32.19
CA PHE A 40 -11.09 16.36 -32.37
C PHE A 40 -10.28 16.38 -33.68
N LEU A 41 -10.85 16.89 -34.79
CA LEU A 41 -10.10 17.05 -36.03
C LEU A 41 -8.96 18.07 -35.90
N ALA A 42 -9.18 19.18 -35.19
CA ALA A 42 -8.16 20.20 -34.97
C ALA A 42 -6.99 19.67 -34.10
N ALA A 43 -7.29 18.88 -33.07
CA ALA A 43 -6.26 18.25 -32.22
C ALA A 43 -5.46 17.19 -33.00
N TYR A 44 -6.12 16.44 -33.89
CA TYR A 44 -5.46 15.44 -34.73
C TYR A 44 -4.52 16.07 -35.77
N ILE A 45 -4.94 17.16 -36.41
CA ILE A 45 -4.09 17.91 -37.36
C ILE A 45 -2.92 18.59 -36.63
N SER A 46 -3.12 19.07 -35.40
CA SER A 46 -2.04 19.62 -34.57
C SER A 46 -0.99 18.58 -34.16
N SER A 47 -1.36 17.31 -34.01
CA SER A 47 -0.41 16.23 -33.68
C SER A 47 0.44 15.77 -34.87
N LEU A 48 0.03 16.10 -36.09
CA LEU A 48 0.75 15.76 -37.33
C LEU A 48 1.84 16.78 -37.70
N CYS A 49 1.96 17.89 -36.96
CA CYS A 49 2.90 18.99 -37.26
C CYS A 49 4.04 19.15 -36.23
N LEU A 50 4.33 18.15 -35.39
CA LEU A 50 5.46 18.19 -34.46
C LEU A 50 6.54 17.19 -34.88
N ASP A 51 7.46 17.70 -35.69
CA ASP A 51 8.63 17.00 -36.20
C ASP A 51 9.68 16.77 -35.11
N THR A 52 10.20 15.54 -35.09
CA THR A 52 11.37 15.12 -34.33
C THR A 52 12.65 15.49 -35.07
N SER A 53 13.54 16.28 -34.45
CA SER A 53 14.97 16.18 -34.75
C SER A 53 15.85 16.84 -33.67
N ALA A 54 17.06 16.27 -33.53
CA ALA A 54 18.21 16.70 -32.73
C ALA A 54 18.21 16.35 -31.23
N PHE A 55 18.88 15.26 -30.86
CA PHE A 55 20.28 15.30 -30.42
C PHE A 55 20.78 13.89 -30.08
N LEU A 56 21.67 13.39 -30.95
CA LEU A 56 22.60 12.29 -30.68
C LEU A 56 23.91 12.89 -30.16
N SER A 57 24.58 12.15 -29.27
CA SER A 57 26.05 11.97 -29.21
C SER A 57 26.60 12.12 -27.79
N ILE A 58 26.86 11.00 -27.10
CA ILE A 58 28.03 10.84 -26.22
C ILE A 58 28.63 9.45 -26.43
N LYS A 59 29.95 9.46 -26.56
CA LYS A 59 30.86 8.41 -27.04
C LYS A 59 30.98 7.21 -26.08
N ASN A 60 31.20 6.04 -26.67
CA ASN A 60 31.63 4.81 -26.03
C ASN A 60 33.10 4.89 -25.61
N GLU A 61 33.43 4.39 -24.41
CA GLU A 61 34.78 3.91 -24.09
C GLU A 61 34.72 2.52 -23.43
N PRO A 62 35.78 1.69 -23.58
CA PRO A 62 35.75 0.27 -23.26
C PRO A 62 36.09 -0.04 -21.80
N VAL A 63 35.52 -1.16 -21.35
CA VAL A 63 35.67 -1.77 -20.03
C VAL A 63 36.93 -2.64 -19.97
N PRO A 64 37.71 -2.65 -18.87
CA PRO A 64 38.61 -3.75 -18.57
C PRO A 64 37.84 -4.90 -17.91
N THR A 65 37.75 -6.01 -18.62
CA THR A 65 37.42 -7.34 -18.11
C THR A 65 38.54 -7.84 -17.22
N ASN A 66 38.21 -8.26 -15.98
CA ASN A 66 38.74 -9.45 -15.27
C ASN A 66 38.49 -9.32 -13.76
N VAL A 67 37.47 -10.02 -13.24
CA VAL A 67 37.46 -10.46 -11.84
C VAL A 67 36.83 -11.85 -11.79
N GLU A 68 37.64 -12.85 -11.45
CA GLU A 68 37.24 -14.24 -11.20
C GLU A 68 36.25 -14.32 -10.03
N VAL A 69 35.19 -15.12 -10.23
CA VAL A 69 34.26 -15.50 -9.17
C VAL A 69 34.82 -16.76 -8.51
N VAL A 70 35.36 -16.61 -7.30
CA VAL A 70 35.75 -17.75 -6.45
C VAL A 70 34.50 -18.44 -5.92
N LEU A 71 34.28 -19.66 -6.39
CA LEU A 71 33.28 -20.60 -5.85
C LEU A 71 33.78 -21.16 -4.52
N VAL A 72 33.14 -20.81 -3.41
CA VAL A 72 33.32 -21.52 -2.14
C VAL A 72 32.25 -22.60 -2.01
N ARG A 73 32.68 -23.87 -2.10
CA ARG A 73 31.91 -25.05 -1.71
C ARG A 73 31.84 -25.14 -0.18
N PRO A 74 30.70 -25.49 0.42
CA PRO A 74 30.70 -26.03 1.78
C PRO A 74 30.82 -27.55 1.72
N GLU A 75 31.99 -28.08 2.08
CA GLU A 75 32.15 -29.47 2.51
C GLU A 75 32.41 -29.50 4.03
N ASN A 76 31.84 -30.53 4.66
CA ASN A 76 32.09 -31.05 6.02
C ASN A 76 31.37 -30.37 7.20
N LEU A 77 30.13 -30.84 7.44
CA LEU A 77 29.57 -30.95 8.79
C LEU A 77 30.33 -32.04 9.57
N THR A 78 31.18 -31.63 10.50
CA THR A 78 31.58 -32.48 11.63
C THR A 78 30.84 -32.02 12.89
N LYS A 79 30.19 -32.99 13.55
CA LYS A 79 29.51 -32.89 14.84
C LYS A 79 30.36 -32.11 15.86
N LEU A 80 29.78 -31.07 16.43
CA LEU A 80 30.24 -30.47 17.69
C LEU A 80 29.19 -30.79 18.75
N GLU A 81 29.62 -31.52 19.77
CA GLU A 81 28.84 -31.83 20.97
C GLU A 81 28.53 -30.57 21.79
N GLU A 82 27.30 -30.48 22.29
CA GLU A 82 26.84 -29.43 23.20
C GLU A 82 27.52 -29.55 24.59
N PRO A 83 28.07 -28.47 25.16
CA PRO A 83 28.41 -28.44 26.58
C PRO A 83 27.13 -28.26 27.41
N ARG A 84 26.85 -29.21 28.29
CA ARG A 84 25.80 -29.10 29.32
C ARG A 84 26.23 -28.08 30.38
N THR A 85 25.57 -26.92 30.42
CA THR A 85 25.63 -25.98 31.55
C THR A 85 24.39 -26.16 32.46
N PRO A 86 24.50 -26.02 33.79
CA PRO A 86 23.41 -26.34 34.71
C PRO A 86 22.26 -25.32 34.64
N LEU A 87 21.02 -25.80 34.74
CA LEU A 87 19.81 -24.99 34.87
C LEU A 87 19.94 -23.95 36.02
N PRO A 88 19.60 -22.67 35.81
CA PRO A 88 19.36 -21.76 36.92
C PRO A 88 18.03 -22.10 37.59
N ALA A 89 18.03 -22.02 38.93
CA ALA A 89 16.90 -22.26 39.80
C ALA A 89 15.64 -21.47 39.39
N LYS A 90 14.47 -22.10 39.58
CA LYS A 90 13.13 -21.53 39.40
C LYS A 90 13.05 -20.09 39.93
N LEU A 91 13.05 -19.13 39.02
CA LEU A 91 12.57 -17.78 39.31
C LEU A 91 11.05 -17.90 39.52
N GLN A 92 10.59 -17.79 40.76
CA GLN A 92 9.17 -17.67 41.06
C GLN A 92 8.66 -16.39 40.39
N THR A 93 8.01 -16.52 39.24
CA THR A 93 7.31 -15.43 38.57
C THR A 93 6.08 -15.07 39.38
N LEU A 94 6.14 -13.96 40.13
CA LEU A 94 4.94 -13.26 40.57
C LEU A 94 4.12 -12.91 39.32
N PRO A 95 2.78 -13.11 39.32
CA PRO A 95 1.95 -12.75 38.19
C PRO A 95 1.95 -11.23 38.04
N GLU A 96 2.69 -10.76 37.03
CA GLU A 96 2.73 -9.35 36.65
C GLU A 96 1.31 -8.97 36.21
N ARG A 97 0.64 -8.10 36.99
CA ARG A 97 -0.70 -7.60 36.64
C ARG A 97 -0.57 -6.76 35.37
N VAL A 98 -0.81 -7.38 34.21
CA VAL A 98 -0.94 -6.66 32.95
C VAL A 98 -2.15 -5.74 33.08
N LEU A 99 -1.93 -4.43 32.95
CA LEU A 99 -3.02 -3.46 32.91
C LEU A 99 -3.84 -3.70 31.64
N GLU A 100 -5.02 -4.29 31.78
CA GLU A 100 -5.99 -4.38 30.69
C GLU A 100 -6.89 -3.15 30.71
N PHE A 101 -7.08 -2.56 29.53
CA PHE A 101 -8.07 -1.50 29.37
C PHE A 101 -9.47 -2.10 29.43
N PRO A 102 -10.46 -1.37 29.99
CA PRO A 102 -11.85 -1.78 29.94
C PRO A 102 -12.30 -2.06 28.50
N ALA A 103 -13.13 -3.10 28.34
CA ALA A 103 -13.76 -3.38 27.06
C ALA A 103 -14.65 -2.22 26.63
N ILE A 104 -14.66 -1.91 25.33
CA ILE A 104 -15.55 -0.89 24.78
C ILE A 104 -16.93 -1.52 24.64
N ASP A 105 -17.86 -1.11 25.50
CA ASP A 105 -19.27 -1.47 25.40
C ASP A 105 -20.10 -0.31 24.85
N CYS A 106 -20.80 -0.56 23.74
CA CYS A 106 -21.69 0.42 23.11
C CYS A 106 -23.18 0.15 23.39
N SER A 107 -23.51 -0.82 24.25
CA SER A 107 -24.89 -1.18 24.62
C SER A 107 -25.64 -0.04 25.32
N GLY A 108 -24.91 0.87 25.98
CA GLY A 108 -25.44 2.10 26.59
C GLY A 108 -25.51 3.32 25.65
N ALA A 109 -25.22 3.16 24.36
CA ALA A 109 -25.34 4.23 23.35
C ALA A 109 -26.81 4.48 22.97
N ASP A 110 -27.64 4.76 23.96
CA ASP A 110 -28.98 5.30 23.75
C ASP A 110 -28.82 6.78 23.38
N GLU A 111 -29.39 7.21 22.25
CA GLU A 111 -29.27 8.59 21.73
C GLU A 111 -29.71 9.65 22.73
N ARG A 112 -30.46 9.25 23.78
CA ARG A 112 -30.97 10.12 24.85
C ARG A 112 -30.04 10.29 26.05
N LYS A 113 -28.98 9.48 26.23
CA LYS A 113 -28.17 9.49 27.48
C LYS A 113 -26.68 9.84 27.34
N ASN A 114 -26.14 10.05 26.14
CA ASN A 114 -24.81 10.64 25.88
C ASN A 114 -23.57 10.01 26.59
N GLN A 115 -23.70 8.87 27.26
CA GLN A 115 -22.66 8.30 28.14
C GLN A 115 -21.53 7.55 27.40
N THR A 116 -21.75 7.09 26.17
CA THR A 116 -20.74 6.38 25.34
C THR A 116 -20.27 7.20 24.12
N ARG A 117 -20.74 8.45 23.98
CA ARG A 117 -20.34 9.39 22.91
C ARG A 117 -19.25 10.36 23.32
N THR A 118 -18.93 10.44 24.61
CA THR A 118 -17.93 11.36 25.15
C THR A 118 -16.67 10.60 25.53
N CYS A 119 -15.51 11.25 25.37
CA CYS A 119 -14.26 10.62 25.71
C CYS A 119 -14.14 10.46 27.22
N PRO A 120 -13.82 9.24 27.72
CA PRO A 120 -13.78 8.99 29.15
C PRO A 120 -12.78 9.96 29.78
N ASP A 121 -13.16 10.54 30.91
CA ASP A 121 -12.25 11.38 31.69
C ASP A 121 -11.21 10.49 32.35
N ARG A 122 -10.21 10.10 31.56
CA ARG A 122 -9.01 9.44 32.05
C ARG A 122 -8.26 10.54 32.79
N GLY A 123 -8.25 10.47 34.13
CA GLY A 123 -7.50 11.37 34.99
C GLY A 123 -6.00 11.30 34.74
N LYS A 124 -5.15 11.37 35.78
CA LYS A 124 -3.73 11.04 35.59
C LYS A 124 -3.62 9.57 35.18
N GLU A 125 -3.46 9.30 33.88
CA GLU A 125 -3.19 7.94 33.40
C GLU A 125 -2.00 7.40 34.21
N PRO A 126 -2.07 6.15 34.72
CA PRO A 126 -0.98 5.58 35.49
C PRO A 126 0.29 5.69 34.65
N THR A 127 1.36 6.23 35.25
CA THR A 127 2.67 6.28 34.62
C THR A 127 3.07 4.85 34.29
N TRP A 128 2.88 4.47 33.03
CA TRP A 128 3.28 3.17 32.54
C TRP A 128 4.79 3.18 32.33
N GLU A 129 5.48 2.38 33.15
CA GLU A 129 6.86 2.03 32.91
C GLU A 129 6.92 0.65 32.25
N PRO A 130 7.57 0.50 31.09
CA PRO A 130 7.74 -0.79 30.45
C PRO A 130 8.44 -1.78 31.37
N ALA A 131 7.86 -2.97 31.49
CA ALA A 131 8.52 -4.13 32.05
C ALA A 131 9.71 -4.49 31.14
N ARG A 132 10.92 -4.17 31.61
CA ARG A 132 12.27 -4.44 31.07
C ARG A 132 12.36 -5.04 29.65
N GLY A 133 13.04 -4.31 28.76
CA GLY A 133 13.57 -4.84 27.49
C GLY A 133 13.14 -4.03 26.26
N SER A 134 14.10 -3.77 25.37
CA SER A 134 13.85 -3.31 24.00
C SER A 134 13.49 -4.51 23.12
N ARG A 135 12.67 -4.33 22.06
CA ARG A 135 12.44 -5.36 21.03
C ARG A 135 13.67 -5.59 20.12
N GLY A 136 14.79 -4.97 20.44
CA GLY A 136 16.00 -4.98 19.62
C GLY A 136 15.96 -3.89 18.57
N GLU A 137 16.73 -4.08 17.51
CA GLU A 137 16.80 -3.13 16.39
C GLU A 137 15.54 -3.16 15.54
N CYS A 138 15.07 -1.98 15.13
CA CYS A 138 13.97 -1.88 14.18
C CYS A 138 14.39 -2.40 12.80
N PRO A 139 13.44 -2.90 11.98
CA PRO A 139 13.65 -3.16 10.57
C PRO A 139 14.32 -1.99 9.86
N SER A 140 15.21 -2.29 8.90
CA SER A 140 16.02 -1.29 8.21
C SER A 140 15.21 -0.17 7.54
N TYR A 141 13.96 -0.44 7.14
CA TYR A 141 13.09 0.55 6.53
C TYR A 141 12.72 1.71 7.47
N PHE A 142 12.87 1.56 8.79
CA PHE A 142 12.64 2.66 9.73
C PHE A 142 13.60 3.83 9.51
N ARG A 143 14.82 3.55 9.01
CA ARG A 143 15.84 4.58 8.75
C ARG A 143 15.37 5.60 7.71
N TRP A 144 14.38 5.26 6.88
CA TRP A 144 13.78 6.19 5.93
C TRP A 144 13.02 7.35 6.59
N ILE A 145 12.59 7.22 7.85
CA ILE A 145 12.03 8.33 8.63
C ILE A 145 13.01 9.52 8.64
N HIS A 146 14.31 9.26 8.75
CA HIS A 146 15.33 10.31 8.74
C HIS A 146 15.39 11.06 7.41
N GLU A 147 15.17 10.37 6.28
CA GLU A 147 15.14 11.00 4.95
C GLU A 147 13.82 11.75 4.73
N ASP A 148 12.69 11.22 5.19
CA ASP A 148 11.38 11.87 5.06
C ASP A 148 11.30 13.17 5.85
N LEU A 149 11.95 13.23 7.02
CA LEU A 149 11.98 14.42 7.88
C LEU A 149 13.18 15.35 7.60
N LYS A 150 14.11 14.93 6.75
CA LYS A 150 15.33 15.68 6.39
C LYS A 150 15.07 17.12 5.94
N PRO A 151 14.03 17.45 5.15
CA PRO A 151 13.81 18.81 4.67
C PRO A 151 13.67 19.85 5.80
N TRP A 152 13.18 19.44 6.97
CA TRP A 152 12.98 20.33 8.12
C TRP A 152 14.01 20.15 9.23
N LYS A 153 14.99 19.27 9.06
CA LYS A 153 15.96 18.92 10.12
C LYS A 153 16.77 20.14 10.60
N ALA A 154 17.16 21.03 9.67
CA ALA A 154 17.96 22.20 9.99
C ALA A 154 17.12 23.38 10.50
N SER A 155 16.01 23.70 9.81
CA SER A 155 15.15 24.84 10.16
C SER A 155 14.21 24.57 11.34
N GLY A 156 13.88 23.31 11.59
CA GLY A 156 12.67 22.94 12.31
C GLY A 156 11.40 23.27 11.50
N ILE A 157 10.26 23.07 12.14
CA ILE A 157 8.92 23.23 11.59
C ILE A 157 8.23 24.37 12.35
N THR A 158 7.84 25.43 11.64
CA THR A 158 7.11 26.57 12.22
C THR A 158 5.60 26.39 12.11
N ARG A 159 4.84 27.23 12.82
CA ARG A 159 3.37 27.21 12.74
C ARG A 159 2.92 27.53 11.32
N GLU A 160 3.54 28.48 10.65
CA GLU A 160 3.19 28.84 9.26
C GLU A 160 3.41 27.67 8.30
N MET A 161 4.46 26.86 8.50
CA MET A 161 4.70 25.65 7.69
C MET A 161 3.57 24.64 7.86
N VAL A 162 3.14 24.36 9.09
CA VAL A 162 2.01 23.44 9.34
C VAL A 162 0.72 23.99 8.73
N GLU A 163 0.43 25.27 8.92
CA GLU A 163 -0.75 25.93 8.32
C GLU A 163 -0.72 25.91 6.78
N GLY A 164 0.47 26.01 6.18
CA GLY A 164 0.65 25.92 4.73
C GLY A 164 0.15 24.60 4.13
N GLY A 165 0.07 23.52 4.93
CA GLY A 165 -0.49 22.23 4.52
C GLY A 165 -2.03 22.19 4.49
N ARG A 166 -2.71 23.17 5.09
CA ARG A 166 -4.18 23.15 5.27
C ARG A 166 -4.96 23.00 3.96
N GLY A 167 -4.52 23.68 2.90
CA GLY A 167 -5.19 23.61 1.59
C GLY A 167 -5.20 22.21 0.97
N SER A 168 -4.20 21.39 1.33
CA SER A 168 -4.10 20.00 0.92
C SER A 168 -4.61 19.02 1.97
N ALA A 169 -4.71 19.34 3.25
CA ALA A 169 -5.15 18.34 4.23
C ALA A 169 -6.64 17.99 4.15
N ASN A 170 -6.97 16.74 4.47
CA ASN A 170 -8.34 16.33 4.80
C ASN A 170 -8.67 16.68 6.26
N PHE A 171 -7.69 16.58 7.17
CA PHE A 171 -7.83 16.97 8.56
C PHE A 171 -6.51 17.47 9.18
N ARG A 172 -6.64 18.29 10.22
CA ARG A 172 -5.58 18.51 11.22
C ARG A 172 -5.80 17.58 12.39
N LEU A 173 -4.72 17.04 12.92
CA LEU A 173 -4.72 16.28 14.17
C LEU A 173 -3.75 16.93 15.16
N VAL A 174 -4.20 17.08 16.40
CA VAL A 174 -3.42 17.59 17.52
C VAL A 174 -3.39 16.53 18.60
N ILE A 175 -2.20 16.17 19.07
CA ILE A 175 -1.99 15.41 20.29
C ILE A 175 -1.58 16.41 21.36
N LYS A 176 -2.36 16.54 22.43
CA LYS A 176 -2.05 17.41 23.56
C LYS A 176 -2.34 16.69 24.86
N LYS A 177 -1.32 16.51 25.71
CA LYS A 177 -1.37 15.78 26.98
C LYS A 177 -1.96 14.36 26.82
N GLY A 178 -1.56 13.65 25.78
CA GLY A 178 -2.05 12.29 25.48
C GLY A 178 -3.50 12.22 25.01
N ARG A 179 -4.15 13.35 24.71
CA ARG A 179 -5.50 13.41 24.11
C ARG A 179 -5.41 13.83 22.66
N VAL A 180 -6.31 13.32 21.83
CA VAL A 180 -6.33 13.56 20.38
C VAL A 180 -7.50 14.48 20.02
N TYR A 181 -7.21 15.52 19.26
CA TYR A 181 -8.17 16.48 18.76
C TYR A 181 -8.07 16.56 17.24
N VAL A 182 -9.22 16.59 16.56
CA VAL A 182 -9.26 16.58 15.09
C VAL A 182 -10.14 17.73 14.58
N GLU A 183 -9.60 18.52 13.66
CA GLU A 183 -10.36 19.47 12.85
C GLU A 183 -10.43 18.93 11.42
N LYS A 184 -11.63 18.61 10.93
CA LYS A 184 -11.81 18.14 9.55
C LYS A 184 -12.01 19.32 8.61
N PHE A 185 -11.27 19.34 7.50
CA PHE A 185 -11.39 20.38 6.47
C PHE A 185 -12.24 19.93 5.30
N ARG A 186 -12.12 18.65 4.92
CA ARG A 186 -12.85 18.07 3.79
C ARG A 186 -13.05 16.58 4.00
N LYS A 187 -14.06 16.03 3.35
CA LYS A 187 -14.36 14.59 3.38
C LYS A 187 -13.20 13.81 2.74
N SER A 188 -12.79 12.72 3.39
CA SER A 188 -11.86 11.75 2.79
C SER A 188 -12.61 10.79 1.85
N ILE A 189 -11.90 10.24 0.87
CA ILE A 189 -12.35 9.02 0.18
C ILE A 189 -12.57 7.96 1.26
N GLN A 190 -13.75 7.32 1.25
CA GLN A 190 -14.06 6.16 2.11
C GLN A 190 -13.76 6.43 3.61
N SER A 191 -13.52 5.38 4.39
CA SER A 191 -13.23 5.37 5.82
C SER A 191 -11.74 5.63 6.14
N ARG A 192 -10.96 6.16 5.17
CA ARG A 192 -9.50 6.31 5.31
C ARG A 192 -9.13 7.23 6.47
N ASP A 193 -9.79 8.38 6.59
CA ASP A 193 -9.56 9.30 7.71
C ASP A 193 -9.92 8.64 9.05
N LYS A 194 -11.06 7.95 9.14
CA LYS A 194 -11.51 7.25 10.35
C LYS A 194 -10.47 6.23 10.81
N PHE A 195 -10.00 5.35 9.94
CA PHE A 195 -9.04 4.30 10.31
C PHE A 195 -7.63 4.83 10.55
N THR A 196 -7.22 5.92 9.90
CA THR A 196 -5.95 6.61 10.21
C THR A 196 -5.98 7.24 11.61
N ILE A 197 -7.07 7.95 11.95
CA ILE A 197 -7.26 8.50 13.30
C ILE A 197 -7.36 7.36 14.33
N TRP A 198 -8.08 6.28 14.01
CA TRP A 198 -8.17 5.08 14.84
C TRP A 198 -6.79 4.50 15.15
N GLY A 199 -5.93 4.39 14.13
CA GLY A 199 -4.57 3.90 14.28
C GLY A 199 -3.72 4.73 15.23
N ILE A 200 -3.82 6.06 15.15
CA ILE A 200 -3.14 6.97 16.08
C ILE A 200 -3.67 6.78 17.50
N LEU A 201 -4.99 6.62 17.70
CA LEU A 201 -5.54 6.31 19.01
C LEU A 201 -5.03 4.96 19.55
N GLN A 202 -4.89 3.95 18.70
CA GLN A 202 -4.31 2.66 19.09
C GLN A 202 -2.84 2.77 19.46
N LEU A 203 -2.06 3.62 18.76
CA LEU A 203 -0.69 3.93 19.13
C LEU A 203 -0.61 4.53 20.54
N LEU A 204 -1.47 5.50 20.86
CA LEU A 204 -1.51 6.12 22.18
C LEU A 204 -1.89 5.12 23.28
N ARG A 205 -2.80 4.18 23.00
CA ARG A 205 -3.13 3.08 23.91
C ARG A 205 -1.95 2.12 24.10
N LYS A 206 -1.19 1.85 23.04
CA LYS A 206 -0.03 0.95 23.09
C LYS A 206 1.16 1.56 23.82
N TYR A 207 1.37 2.87 23.68
CA TYR A 207 2.45 3.61 24.34
C TYR A 207 1.93 4.85 25.11
N PRO A 208 1.17 4.66 26.20
CA PRO A 208 0.57 5.76 26.95
C PRO A 208 1.59 6.77 27.45
N GLY A 209 1.35 8.06 27.20
CA GLY A 209 2.22 9.16 27.63
C GLY A 209 3.61 9.20 26.97
N LYS A 210 3.85 8.43 25.90
CA LYS A 210 5.15 8.39 25.20
C LYS A 210 5.16 9.06 23.83
N ILE A 211 4.01 9.55 23.35
CA ILE A 211 3.92 10.38 22.14
C ILE A 211 3.92 11.84 22.59
N PRO A 212 4.78 12.71 22.03
CA PRO A 212 4.86 14.10 22.45
C PRO A 212 3.61 14.88 22.05
N ASP A 213 3.41 16.03 22.68
CA ASP A 213 2.47 17.02 22.17
C ASP A 213 2.93 17.42 20.74
N LEU A 214 2.02 17.33 19.77
CA LEU A 214 2.29 17.67 18.38
C LEU A 214 1.02 18.10 17.65
N GLU A 215 1.17 18.83 16.54
CA GLU A 215 0.09 19.08 15.58
C GLU A 215 0.58 18.75 14.16
N LEU A 216 -0.27 18.10 13.37
CA LEU A 216 0.05 17.68 12.01
C LEU A 216 -1.13 17.90 11.06
N MET A 217 -0.80 18.03 9.77
CA MET A 217 -1.74 18.05 8.66
C MET A 217 -1.70 16.71 7.94
N PHE A 218 -2.86 16.09 7.70
CA PHE A 218 -2.94 14.80 7.03
C PHE A 218 -3.79 14.87 5.77
N ASP A 219 -3.25 14.43 4.65
CA ASP A 219 -3.97 14.28 3.38
C ASP A 219 -4.18 12.78 3.07
N CYS A 220 -5.46 12.40 2.97
CA CYS A 220 -5.92 11.03 2.78
C CYS A 220 -6.07 10.61 1.31
N GLU A 221 -5.78 11.51 0.36
CA GLU A 221 -5.87 11.23 -1.08
C GLU A 221 -4.69 10.36 -1.57
N ASP A 222 -4.77 9.94 -2.84
CA ASP A 222 -3.84 8.96 -3.42
C ASP A 222 -2.48 9.55 -3.88
N LYS A 223 -2.39 10.80 -4.33
CA LYS A 223 -1.13 11.32 -4.90
C LYS A 223 -0.36 12.17 -3.92
N PRO A 224 0.97 12.00 -3.79
CA PRO A 224 1.79 12.96 -3.07
C PRO A 224 1.83 14.31 -3.79
N VAL A 225 1.93 15.41 -3.04
CA VAL A 225 1.65 16.76 -3.58
C VAL A 225 2.69 17.81 -3.23
N ILE A 226 3.52 17.59 -2.22
CA ILE A 226 4.48 18.60 -1.76
C ILE A 226 5.75 18.55 -2.60
N ARG A 227 5.81 19.40 -3.65
CA ARG A 227 6.97 19.56 -4.52
C ARG A 227 7.88 20.69 -4.02
N PRO A 228 9.11 20.41 -3.55
CA PRO A 228 10.00 21.41 -2.96
C PRO A 228 10.24 22.64 -3.85
N GLU A 229 10.26 22.46 -5.16
CA GLU A 229 10.54 23.53 -6.13
C GLU A 229 9.46 24.64 -6.14
N LYS A 230 8.27 24.35 -5.61
CA LYS A 230 7.19 25.33 -5.45
C LYS A 230 7.34 26.21 -4.22
N TYR A 231 8.29 25.90 -3.34
CA TYR A 231 8.49 26.54 -2.04
C TYR A 231 9.88 27.21 -1.91
N SER A 232 10.71 27.16 -2.95
CA SER A 232 12.04 27.80 -2.98
C SER A 232 11.99 29.11 -3.77
N ALA A 233 11.84 30.25 -3.08
CA ALA A 233 12.48 31.54 -3.38
C ALA A 233 11.84 32.67 -2.54
N GLU A 234 10.54 32.99 -2.67
CA GLU A 234 9.95 34.13 -1.94
C GLU A 234 8.43 34.01 -1.58
N ALA A 235 7.78 32.83 -1.63
CA ALA A 235 6.30 32.78 -1.58
C ALA A 235 5.62 31.89 -0.51
N ALA A 236 6.22 30.79 -0.02
CA ALA A 236 5.59 29.94 1.00
C ALA A 236 6.59 29.01 1.69
N ALA A 237 6.44 28.79 2.99
CA ALA A 237 7.26 27.83 3.74
C ALA A 237 6.85 26.39 3.43
N LEU A 238 7.83 25.48 3.28
CA LEU A 238 7.61 24.08 2.91
C LEU A 238 6.77 23.34 3.97
N PRO A 239 5.55 22.87 3.66
CA PRO A 239 4.66 22.29 4.66
C PRO A 239 4.93 20.79 4.90
N PRO A 240 5.01 20.32 6.15
CA PRO A 240 5.12 18.89 6.45
C PRO A 240 3.75 18.22 6.40
N LEU A 241 3.36 17.77 5.21
CA LEU A 241 2.08 17.11 4.97
C LEU A 241 2.22 15.58 5.11
N PHE A 242 1.46 14.96 6.01
CA PHE A 242 1.43 13.51 6.16
C PHE A 242 0.55 12.86 5.10
N ARG A 243 1.04 11.74 4.56
CA ARG A 243 0.37 10.96 3.50
C ARG A 243 0.73 9.49 3.57
N TYR A 244 0.05 8.67 2.77
CA TYR A 244 0.29 7.23 2.71
C TYR A 244 1.40 6.80 1.73
N CYS A 245 1.85 7.68 0.84
CA CYS A 245 2.97 7.42 -0.06
C CYS A 245 3.76 8.70 -0.39
N GLY A 246 4.94 8.52 -0.97
CA GLY A 246 5.76 9.57 -1.57
C GLY A 246 6.28 9.18 -2.95
N ASP A 247 6.91 10.12 -3.64
CA ASP A 247 7.68 9.87 -4.86
C ASP A 247 9.02 10.63 -4.85
N ARG A 248 9.83 10.49 -5.90
CA ARG A 248 11.17 11.11 -5.96
C ARG A 248 11.17 12.64 -6.09
N ARG A 249 10.02 13.24 -6.41
CA ARG A 249 9.81 14.67 -6.67
C ARG A 249 9.04 15.34 -5.55
N THR A 250 8.67 14.59 -4.52
CA THR A 250 7.91 15.12 -3.40
C THR A 250 8.56 14.82 -2.07
N VAL A 251 8.14 15.55 -1.05
CA VAL A 251 8.65 15.44 0.33
C VAL A 251 7.52 15.26 1.34
N ASP A 252 6.39 14.69 0.91
CA ASP A 252 5.31 14.31 1.81
C ASP A 252 5.81 13.32 2.88
N VAL A 253 5.36 13.47 4.12
CA VAL A 253 5.77 12.63 5.26
C VAL A 253 5.00 11.31 5.20
N VAL A 254 5.69 10.21 4.91
CA VAL A 254 5.03 8.92 4.66
C VAL A 254 4.62 8.22 5.96
N PHE A 255 3.35 7.85 6.03
CA PHE A 255 2.68 7.25 7.18
C PHE A 255 1.99 5.93 6.77
N PRO A 256 1.93 4.90 7.66
CA PRO A 256 1.22 3.65 7.35
C PRO A 256 -0.23 3.88 6.94
N ASP A 257 -0.69 3.17 5.91
CA ASP A 257 -2.03 3.37 5.35
C ASP A 257 -3.16 2.91 6.28
N TRP A 258 -4.38 3.41 6.07
CA TRP A 258 -5.54 3.13 6.92
C TRP A 258 -5.88 1.63 7.00
N SER A 259 -5.58 0.85 5.95
CA SER A 259 -5.98 -0.55 5.84
C SER A 259 -5.21 -1.48 6.78
N PHE A 260 -4.18 -1.00 7.49
CA PHE A 260 -3.61 -1.74 8.62
C PHE A 260 -4.63 -2.01 9.74
N TRP A 261 -5.59 -1.10 9.93
CA TRP A 261 -6.66 -1.26 10.92
C TRP A 261 -7.99 -1.70 10.32
N GLY A 262 -8.09 -1.74 8.99
CA GLY A 262 -9.24 -2.26 8.26
C GLY A 262 -9.67 -1.37 7.10
N TRP A 263 -10.42 -1.96 6.18
CA TRP A 263 -11.04 -1.27 5.06
C TRP A 263 -12.45 -1.81 4.86
N ALA A 264 -13.40 -1.18 5.55
CA ALA A 264 -14.77 -1.66 5.72
C ALA A 264 -15.51 -1.76 4.37
N GLU A 265 -15.33 -0.79 3.49
CA GLU A 265 -16.01 -0.69 2.21
C GLU A 265 -15.76 -1.89 1.29
N ILE A 266 -14.63 -2.56 1.49
CA ILE A 266 -14.23 -3.72 0.71
C ILE A 266 -13.94 -4.96 1.55
N ASN A 267 -14.41 -4.95 2.81
CA ASN A 267 -14.30 -6.06 3.76
C ASN A 267 -12.85 -6.61 3.92
N ILE A 268 -11.84 -5.74 3.83
CA ILE A 268 -10.47 -6.13 4.19
C ILE A 268 -10.34 -5.96 5.70
N ARG A 269 -10.10 -7.09 6.38
CA ARG A 269 -9.92 -7.16 7.84
C ARG A 269 -8.66 -6.43 8.29
N PRO A 270 -8.58 -6.06 9.57
CA PRO A 270 -7.35 -5.55 10.15
C PRO A 270 -6.15 -6.48 9.90
N TRP A 271 -4.97 -5.88 9.75
CA TRP A 271 -3.79 -6.59 9.31
C TRP A 271 -3.35 -7.69 10.27
N ASP A 272 -3.49 -7.53 11.58
CA ASP A 272 -3.14 -8.57 12.57
C ASP A 272 -3.93 -9.89 12.40
N LYS A 273 -5.16 -9.80 11.88
CA LYS A 273 -5.99 -10.97 11.54
C LYS A 273 -5.65 -11.47 10.15
N LEU A 274 -5.67 -10.57 9.17
CA LEU A 274 -5.46 -10.93 7.77
C LEU A 274 -4.08 -11.52 7.52
N GLN A 275 -3.03 -10.98 8.14
CA GLN A 275 -1.67 -11.50 8.06
C GLN A 275 -1.60 -12.99 8.42
N LYS A 276 -2.29 -13.39 9.51
CA LYS A 276 -2.37 -14.79 9.96
C LYS A 276 -3.18 -15.64 8.98
N GLU A 277 -4.31 -15.14 8.50
CA GLU A 277 -5.12 -15.82 7.49
C GLU A 277 -4.33 -16.05 6.20
N MET A 278 -3.54 -15.07 5.75
CA MET A 278 -2.68 -15.21 4.59
C MET A 278 -1.54 -16.21 4.83
N LYS A 279 -0.92 -16.20 6.01
CA LYS A 279 0.10 -17.18 6.39
C LYS A 279 -0.45 -18.61 6.37
N GLU A 280 -1.66 -18.84 6.85
CA GLU A 280 -2.32 -20.15 6.73
C GLU A 280 -2.77 -20.44 5.29
N GLY A 281 -3.24 -19.43 4.56
CA GLY A 281 -3.60 -19.51 3.16
C GLY A 281 -2.46 -20.00 2.27
N ASN A 282 -1.23 -19.54 2.54
CA ASN A 282 -0.03 -19.95 1.80
C ASN A 282 0.28 -21.45 1.93
N LYS A 283 -0.18 -22.11 3.01
CA LYS A 283 0.03 -23.54 3.26
C LYS A 283 -1.00 -24.44 2.59
N ILE A 284 -2.10 -23.88 2.05
CA ILE A 284 -3.19 -24.66 1.45
C ILE A 284 -2.72 -25.40 0.19
N ILE A 285 -1.92 -24.73 -0.64
CA ILE A 285 -1.36 -25.29 -1.89
C ILE A 285 0.15 -25.15 -1.82
N LYS A 286 0.87 -26.27 -1.94
CA LYS A 286 2.34 -26.26 -2.01
C LYS A 286 2.78 -25.42 -3.20
N TRP A 287 3.88 -24.69 -3.07
CA TRP A 287 4.30 -23.73 -4.10
C TRP A 287 4.47 -24.39 -5.48
N GLU A 288 4.96 -25.63 -5.50
CA GLU A 288 5.20 -26.42 -6.71
C GLU A 288 3.89 -26.80 -7.42
N GLU A 289 2.79 -26.91 -6.68
CA GLU A 289 1.44 -27.24 -7.16
C GLU A 289 0.63 -26.01 -7.57
N ARG A 290 1.15 -24.79 -7.34
CA ARG A 290 0.49 -23.55 -7.75
C ARG A 290 0.51 -23.39 -9.27
N GLU A 291 -0.52 -22.72 -9.77
CA GLU A 291 -0.67 -22.42 -11.20
C GLU A 291 0.57 -21.67 -11.72
N PRO A 292 1.22 -22.14 -12.80
CA PRO A 292 2.51 -21.65 -13.27
C PRO A 292 2.41 -20.36 -14.10
N TYR A 293 1.43 -19.50 -13.79
CA TYR A 293 1.12 -18.27 -14.53
C TYR A 293 1.18 -17.05 -13.62
N ALA A 294 1.45 -15.89 -14.21
CA ALA A 294 1.33 -14.61 -13.54
C ALA A 294 -0.13 -14.20 -13.38
N TYR A 295 -0.52 -13.76 -12.20
CA TYR A 295 -1.91 -13.43 -11.90
C TYR A 295 -2.08 -11.97 -11.46
N TRP A 296 -3.11 -11.33 -12.01
CA TRP A 296 -3.61 -10.04 -11.56
C TRP A 296 -5.14 -10.00 -11.57
N LYS A 297 -5.73 -9.38 -10.55
CA LYS A 297 -7.16 -9.03 -10.52
C LYS A 297 -7.31 -7.62 -9.96
N GLY A 298 -8.03 -6.76 -10.66
CA GLY A 298 -8.24 -5.38 -10.20
C GLY A 298 -9.00 -4.51 -11.19
N ASN A 299 -9.19 -3.24 -10.83
CA ASN A 299 -9.82 -2.25 -11.71
C ASN A 299 -8.77 -1.66 -12.66
N PRO A 300 -8.86 -1.90 -13.99
CA PRO A 300 -7.92 -1.37 -14.96
C PRO A 300 -8.20 0.10 -15.30
N PHE A 301 -9.39 0.63 -15.01
CA PHE A 301 -9.81 1.95 -15.47
C PHE A 301 -9.33 3.12 -14.60
N VAL A 302 -8.57 2.84 -13.53
CA VAL A 302 -8.01 3.86 -12.63
C VAL A 302 -6.66 4.43 -13.09
N ALA A 303 -5.99 3.76 -14.04
CA ALA A 303 -4.69 4.20 -14.57
C ALA A 303 -4.41 3.57 -15.93
N ASP A 304 -3.79 4.32 -16.83
CA ASP A 304 -3.49 3.85 -18.19
C ASP A 304 -2.51 2.66 -18.18
N THR A 305 -1.58 2.61 -17.24
CA THR A 305 -0.68 1.45 -17.07
C THR A 305 -1.44 0.15 -16.77
N ARG A 306 -2.60 0.20 -16.10
CA ARG A 306 -3.42 -1.00 -15.83
C ARG A 306 -4.31 -1.37 -17.01
N LYS A 307 -4.75 -0.38 -17.80
CA LYS A 307 -5.41 -0.66 -19.08
C LYS A 307 -4.44 -1.36 -20.03
N ASP A 308 -3.22 -0.87 -20.12
CA ASP A 308 -2.15 -1.45 -20.92
C ASP A 308 -1.83 -2.90 -20.47
N LEU A 309 -1.81 -3.16 -19.16
CA LEU A 309 -1.63 -4.52 -18.62
C LEU A 309 -2.65 -5.53 -19.17
N LEU A 310 -3.89 -5.12 -19.50
CA LEU A 310 -4.89 -6.03 -20.07
C LEU A 310 -4.44 -6.66 -21.40
N THR A 311 -3.54 -6.00 -22.14
CA THR A 311 -2.99 -6.52 -23.41
C THR A 311 -2.09 -7.73 -23.20
N CYS A 312 -1.59 -7.94 -21.98
CA CYS A 312 -0.77 -9.09 -21.63
C CYS A 312 -1.62 -10.33 -21.30
N ASN A 313 -2.95 -10.27 -21.35
CA ASN A 313 -3.77 -11.45 -21.09
C ASN A 313 -3.69 -12.43 -22.26
N VAL A 314 -4.06 -13.69 -22.02
CA VAL A 314 -4.13 -14.71 -23.08
C VAL A 314 -5.03 -14.24 -24.23
N SER A 315 -4.56 -14.46 -25.46
CA SER A 315 -5.28 -14.18 -26.69
C SER A 315 -5.07 -15.30 -27.72
N ASP A 316 -5.87 -15.33 -28.78
CA ASP A 316 -5.69 -16.30 -29.89
C ASP A 316 -4.33 -16.17 -30.59
N ARG A 317 -3.64 -15.03 -30.40
CA ARG A 317 -2.35 -14.74 -31.05
C ARG A 317 -1.17 -15.16 -30.20
N HIS A 318 -1.27 -15.02 -28.88
CA HIS A 318 -0.14 -15.19 -27.96
C HIS A 318 -0.61 -15.37 -26.52
N ASP A 319 0.05 -16.27 -25.77
CA ASP A 319 -0.08 -16.40 -24.31
C ASP A 319 1.18 -15.88 -23.65
N TRP A 320 1.11 -14.69 -23.06
CA TRP A 320 2.21 -14.05 -22.32
C TRP A 320 2.50 -14.72 -20.96
N GLY A 321 1.83 -15.82 -20.63
CA GLY A 321 1.93 -16.48 -19.33
C GLY A 321 1.19 -15.73 -18.21
N ALA A 322 0.30 -14.79 -18.54
CA ALA A 322 -0.46 -14.00 -17.58
C ALA A 322 -1.97 -14.31 -17.61
N ARG A 323 -2.61 -14.20 -16.45
CA ARG A 323 -4.05 -14.39 -16.21
C ARG A 323 -4.57 -13.13 -15.52
N ILE A 324 -5.23 -12.28 -16.31
CA ILE A 324 -5.56 -10.91 -15.92
C ILE A 324 -7.08 -10.76 -15.89
N PHE A 325 -7.60 -10.46 -14.70
CA PHE A 325 -9.04 -10.42 -14.44
C PHE A 325 -9.49 -9.01 -14.07
N ILE A 326 -10.57 -8.56 -14.70
CA ILE A 326 -11.16 -7.25 -14.45
C ILE A 326 -12.07 -7.33 -13.21
N GLN A 327 -11.88 -6.40 -12.28
CA GLN A 327 -12.75 -6.19 -11.12
C GLN A 327 -13.25 -4.74 -11.16
N VAL A 328 -14.45 -4.51 -11.70
CA VAL A 328 -14.94 -3.16 -12.03
C VAL A 328 -16.33 -2.84 -11.49
N ASN A 329 -17.21 -3.81 -11.25
CA ASN A 329 -18.62 -3.48 -11.10
C ASN A 329 -19.11 -3.46 -9.65
N LEU A 330 -19.91 -2.45 -9.32
CA LEU A 330 -20.79 -2.44 -8.15
C LEU A 330 -21.60 -3.73 -8.05
N LEU A 331 -22.01 -4.34 -9.17
CA LEU A 331 -22.68 -5.65 -9.19
C LEU A 331 -21.79 -6.80 -8.69
N ASP A 332 -20.48 -6.80 -8.96
CA ASP A 332 -19.56 -7.80 -8.41
C ASP A 332 -19.39 -7.57 -6.91
N TRP A 333 -19.31 -6.30 -6.49
CA TRP A 333 -19.29 -5.93 -5.08
C TRP A 333 -20.59 -6.26 -4.33
N PHE A 334 -21.75 -6.04 -4.94
CA PHE A 334 -23.05 -6.42 -4.39
C PHE A 334 -23.18 -7.95 -4.31
N LYS A 335 -22.76 -8.69 -5.34
CA LYS A 335 -22.76 -10.17 -5.34
C LYS A 335 -21.77 -10.72 -4.31
N GLU A 336 -20.55 -10.20 -4.24
CA GLU A 336 -19.57 -10.58 -3.23
C GLU A 336 -20.09 -10.23 -1.83
N SER A 337 -20.66 -9.04 -1.63
CA SER A 337 -21.29 -8.64 -0.36
C SER A 337 -22.41 -9.60 0.06
N GLN A 338 -23.32 -9.96 -0.85
CA GLN A 338 -24.36 -10.98 -0.60
C GLN A 338 -23.79 -12.36 -0.25
N GLN A 339 -22.60 -12.69 -0.75
CA GLN A 339 -21.90 -13.95 -0.46
C GLN A 339 -20.89 -13.84 0.69
N GLY A 340 -20.82 -12.69 1.37
CA GLY A 340 -19.86 -12.44 2.47
C GLY A 340 -18.40 -12.43 2.02
N PHE A 341 -18.12 -12.02 0.78
CA PHE A 341 -16.79 -11.87 0.19
C PHE A 341 -15.93 -13.16 0.15
N LYS A 342 -16.58 -14.33 0.14
CA LYS A 342 -15.89 -15.63 0.19
C LYS A 342 -14.91 -15.86 -0.97
N GLU A 343 -15.21 -15.32 -2.15
CA GLU A 343 -14.42 -15.45 -3.37
C GLU A 343 -13.37 -14.33 -3.56
N SER A 344 -13.46 -13.23 -2.80
CA SER A 344 -12.49 -12.14 -2.79
C SER A 344 -11.54 -12.15 -1.59
N SER A 345 -11.65 -13.15 -0.71
CA SER A 345 -10.71 -13.37 0.39
C SER A 345 -9.26 -13.38 -0.11
N LEU A 346 -8.47 -12.38 0.31
CA LEU A 346 -7.07 -12.23 -0.10
C LEU A 346 -6.23 -13.46 0.26
N ALA A 347 -6.49 -14.09 1.42
CA ALA A 347 -5.84 -15.31 1.87
C ALA A 347 -6.06 -16.51 0.92
N LYS A 348 -7.14 -16.52 0.13
CA LYS A 348 -7.42 -17.57 -0.86
C LYS A 348 -6.90 -17.25 -2.26
N GLN A 349 -6.26 -16.10 -2.47
CA GLN A 349 -5.79 -15.66 -3.79
C GLN A 349 -4.32 -16.03 -4.07
N CYS A 350 -3.64 -16.71 -3.15
CA CYS A 350 -2.24 -17.14 -3.28
C CYS A 350 -2.10 -18.49 -4.01
N LYS A 351 -2.83 -18.66 -5.12
CA LYS A 351 -2.93 -19.92 -5.90
C LYS A 351 -1.99 -20.00 -7.11
N HIS A 352 -1.32 -18.90 -7.44
CA HIS A 352 -0.45 -18.78 -8.61
C HIS A 352 0.99 -18.60 -8.16
N ARG A 353 1.95 -19.10 -8.94
CA ARG A 353 3.39 -18.94 -8.64
C ARG A 353 3.83 -17.48 -8.66
N TYR A 354 3.23 -16.67 -9.54
CA TYR A 354 3.58 -15.26 -9.74
C TYR A 354 2.37 -14.34 -9.52
N LYS A 355 2.58 -13.23 -8.82
CA LYS A 355 1.56 -12.19 -8.58
C LYS A 355 2.06 -10.87 -9.14
N ILE A 356 1.25 -10.19 -9.94
CA ILE A 356 1.64 -8.91 -10.54
C ILE A 356 1.26 -7.78 -9.59
N TYR A 357 2.23 -6.95 -9.23
CA TYR A 357 1.99 -5.65 -8.65
C TYR A 357 2.09 -4.57 -9.73
N ILE A 358 1.08 -3.71 -9.78
CA ILE A 358 1.03 -2.56 -10.67
C ILE A 358 0.26 -1.42 -9.99
N GLU A 359 0.81 -0.23 -10.11
CA GLU A 359 0.25 0.99 -9.54
C GLU A 359 -1.13 1.31 -10.13
N GLY A 360 -1.95 1.98 -9.34
CA GLY A 360 -3.25 2.49 -9.74
C GLY A 360 -3.16 3.97 -10.06
N TYR A 361 -4.09 4.76 -9.52
CA TYR A 361 -4.01 6.21 -9.62
C TYR A 361 -2.72 6.76 -8.97
N ALA A 362 -2.22 6.08 -7.93
CA ALA A 362 -0.90 6.21 -7.34
C ALA A 362 -0.39 4.85 -6.82
N TRP A 363 0.29 4.81 -5.67
CA TRP A 363 0.62 3.55 -4.98
C TRP A 363 -0.64 2.69 -4.80
N SER A 364 -0.49 1.36 -4.87
CA SER A 364 -1.62 0.44 -4.71
C SER A 364 -1.55 -0.25 -3.36
N VAL A 365 -2.60 -0.09 -2.55
CA VAL A 365 -2.74 -0.72 -1.22
C VAL A 365 -2.60 -2.26 -1.28
N SER A 366 -2.78 -2.85 -2.47
CA SER A 366 -2.59 -4.30 -2.72
C SER A 366 -1.17 -4.81 -2.50
N GLU A 367 -0.14 -3.95 -2.46
CA GLU A 367 1.27 -4.34 -2.43
C GLU A 367 1.60 -5.31 -1.31
N LYS A 368 1.30 -4.96 -0.05
CA LYS A 368 1.58 -5.80 1.12
C LYS A 368 0.88 -7.16 1.04
N TYR A 369 -0.34 -7.21 0.50
CA TYR A 369 -1.08 -8.47 0.36
C TYR A 369 -0.47 -9.35 -0.74
N ILE A 370 -0.01 -8.74 -1.85
CA ILE A 370 0.67 -9.46 -2.93
C ILE A 370 2.00 -10.05 -2.43
N LEU A 371 2.81 -9.25 -1.74
CA LEU A 371 4.09 -9.68 -1.19
C LEU A 371 3.92 -10.76 -0.10
N ALA A 372 2.78 -10.79 0.60
CA ALA A 372 2.49 -11.79 1.63
C ALA A 372 2.10 -13.18 1.10
N CYS A 373 2.01 -13.42 -0.21
CA CYS A 373 1.45 -14.67 -0.77
C CYS A 373 2.45 -15.84 -0.93
N ASP A 374 3.72 -15.74 -0.54
CA ASP A 374 4.82 -16.68 -0.92
C ASP A 374 4.98 -16.87 -2.44
N SER A 375 4.22 -16.12 -3.24
CA SER A 375 4.36 -16.03 -4.69
C SER A 375 5.42 -14.99 -4.99
N ILE A 376 6.19 -15.21 -6.03
CA ILE A 376 7.10 -14.16 -6.50
C ILE A 376 6.28 -12.98 -7.02
N THR A 377 6.63 -11.79 -6.53
CA THR A 377 5.95 -10.55 -6.93
C THR A 377 6.61 -10.00 -8.18
N PHE A 378 5.86 -9.96 -9.28
CA PHE A 378 6.22 -9.29 -10.52
C PHE A 378 5.90 -7.81 -10.37
N MET A 379 6.92 -7.04 -10.02
CA MET A 379 6.81 -5.63 -9.66
C MET A 379 6.96 -4.79 -10.93
N VAL A 380 5.84 -4.37 -11.54
CA VAL A 380 5.87 -3.37 -12.61
C VAL A 380 6.46 -2.10 -12.03
N LYS A 381 7.55 -1.62 -12.66
CA LYS A 381 8.42 -0.55 -12.15
C LYS A 381 7.62 0.55 -11.41
N PRO A 382 7.70 0.61 -10.07
CA PRO A 382 6.90 1.55 -9.29
C PRO A 382 7.45 2.97 -9.42
N TYR A 383 6.55 3.95 -9.37
CA TYR A 383 6.87 5.36 -9.29
C TYR A 383 6.75 5.89 -7.84
N TYR A 384 5.82 5.34 -7.08
CA TYR A 384 5.55 5.69 -5.69
C TYR A 384 6.20 4.69 -4.72
N TYR A 385 6.38 5.12 -3.47
CA TYR A 385 6.78 4.26 -2.37
C TYR A 385 5.91 4.52 -1.13
N ASP A 386 5.76 3.49 -0.30
CA ASP A 386 5.20 3.60 1.03
C ASP A 386 6.31 3.53 2.10
N PHE A 387 5.92 3.38 3.37
CA PHE A 387 6.85 3.44 4.49
C PHE A 387 7.87 2.29 4.53
N PHE A 388 7.61 1.14 3.89
CA PHE A 388 8.53 0.00 3.88
C PHE A 388 9.11 -0.33 2.49
N THR A 389 8.40 0.03 1.40
CA THR A 389 8.74 -0.48 0.05
C THR A 389 10.07 0.02 -0.50
N ARG A 390 10.61 1.14 0.01
CA ARG A 390 11.98 1.60 -0.34
C ARG A 390 13.07 0.60 0.03
N SER A 391 12.81 -0.31 0.97
CA SER A 391 13.75 -1.36 1.39
C SER A 391 13.56 -2.68 0.65
N LEU A 392 12.63 -2.75 -0.31
CA LEU A 392 12.50 -3.91 -1.19
C LEU A 392 13.66 -3.93 -2.20
N GLU A 393 14.19 -5.14 -2.40
CA GLU A 393 15.37 -5.36 -3.23
C GLU A 393 15.03 -6.27 -4.41
N PRO A 394 15.39 -5.88 -5.65
CA PRO A 394 15.13 -6.70 -6.83
C PRO A 394 15.93 -8.02 -6.74
N LEU A 395 15.30 -9.12 -7.16
CA LEU A 395 15.80 -10.50 -7.05
C LEU A 395 16.03 -11.03 -5.63
N VAL A 396 15.70 -10.26 -4.60
CA VAL A 396 15.60 -10.74 -3.22
C VAL A 396 14.12 -10.82 -2.83
N HIS A 397 13.39 -9.72 -2.99
CA HIS A 397 11.99 -9.60 -2.57
C HIS A 397 11.00 -9.58 -3.75
N TYR A 398 11.46 -9.28 -4.97
CA TYR A 398 10.58 -9.22 -6.13
C TYR A 398 11.33 -9.42 -7.45
N TRP A 399 10.59 -9.73 -8.51
CA TRP A 399 11.08 -9.72 -9.89
C TRP A 399 10.72 -8.39 -10.56
N PRO A 400 11.70 -7.61 -11.05
CA PRO A 400 11.40 -6.34 -11.71
C PRO A 400 10.77 -6.56 -13.08
N ILE A 401 9.67 -5.85 -13.36
CA ILE A 401 9.02 -5.84 -14.67
C ILE A 401 9.21 -4.48 -15.34
N ASN A 402 9.63 -4.50 -16.60
CA ASN A 402 9.76 -3.30 -17.42
C ASN A 402 8.39 -2.73 -17.77
N ASP A 403 8.05 -1.56 -17.22
CA ASP A 403 6.77 -0.91 -17.51
C ASP A 403 6.55 -0.64 -19.01
N ARG A 404 7.59 -0.31 -19.79
CA ARG A 404 7.41 0.00 -21.21
C ARG A 404 7.19 -1.21 -22.11
N ASP A 405 7.54 -2.40 -21.65
CA ASP A 405 7.46 -3.66 -22.40
C ASP A 405 7.00 -4.79 -21.48
N LYS A 406 5.91 -4.51 -20.76
CA LYS A 406 5.48 -5.31 -19.61
C LYS A 406 5.07 -6.72 -19.99
N CYS A 407 4.44 -6.93 -21.15
CA CYS A 407 3.99 -8.27 -21.53
C CYS A 407 5.17 -9.21 -21.82
N ARG A 408 6.17 -8.74 -22.58
CA ARG A 408 7.41 -9.50 -22.85
C ARG A 408 8.22 -9.76 -21.58
N SER A 409 8.30 -8.76 -20.69
CA SER A 409 8.99 -8.86 -19.41
C SER A 409 8.27 -9.83 -18.45
N ILE A 410 6.94 -9.84 -18.42
CA ILE A 410 6.13 -10.81 -17.65
C ILE A 410 6.36 -12.22 -18.19
N GLU A 411 6.27 -12.43 -19.50
CA GLU A 411 6.47 -13.75 -20.10
C GLU A 411 7.86 -14.30 -19.80
N TYR A 412 8.90 -13.47 -19.95
CA TYR A 412 10.25 -13.88 -19.59
C TYR A 412 10.36 -14.24 -18.09
N GLY A 413 9.76 -13.43 -17.21
CA GLY A 413 9.72 -13.73 -15.78
C GLY A 413 9.05 -15.06 -15.47
N VAL A 414 7.91 -15.36 -16.11
CA VAL A 414 7.20 -16.64 -15.97
C VAL A 414 8.06 -17.81 -16.47
N GLN A 415 8.67 -17.66 -17.64
CA GLN A 415 9.51 -18.67 -18.26
C GLN A 415 10.75 -18.97 -17.39
N TRP A 416 11.45 -17.93 -16.95
CA TRP A 416 12.59 -18.05 -16.04
C TRP A 416 12.20 -18.72 -14.72
N GLY A 417 11.09 -18.29 -14.10
CA GLY A 417 10.66 -18.80 -12.82
C GLY A 417 10.25 -20.28 -12.87
N ASN A 418 9.59 -20.69 -13.96
CA ASN A 418 9.17 -22.08 -14.13
C ASN A 418 10.36 -23.00 -14.41
N GLN A 419 11.44 -22.49 -15.00
CA GLN A 419 12.70 -23.21 -15.19
C GLN A 419 13.60 -23.19 -13.95
N ASN A 420 13.37 -22.28 -13.00
CA ASN A 420 14.17 -22.11 -11.79
C ASN A 420 13.27 -22.14 -10.53
N PRO A 421 12.51 -23.22 -10.29
CA PRO A 421 11.46 -23.25 -9.27
C PRO A 421 11.98 -22.92 -7.86
N GLU A 422 13.12 -23.49 -7.45
CA GLU A 422 13.70 -23.24 -6.13
C GLU A 422 14.08 -21.76 -5.93
N LYS A 423 14.68 -21.12 -6.95
CA LYS A 423 15.06 -19.71 -6.88
C LYS A 423 13.82 -18.81 -6.89
N ALA A 424 12.82 -19.13 -7.71
CA ALA A 424 11.57 -18.37 -7.77
C ALA A 424 10.81 -18.45 -6.44
N GLN A 425 10.74 -19.63 -5.83
CA GLN A 425 10.16 -19.82 -4.50
C GLN A 425 10.93 -19.05 -3.44
N ALA A 426 12.27 -19.05 -3.48
CA ALA A 426 13.09 -18.31 -2.53
C ALA A 426 12.82 -16.79 -2.55
N ILE A 427 12.64 -16.20 -3.74
CA ILE A 427 12.28 -14.77 -3.88
C ILE A 427 10.90 -14.49 -3.27
N GLY A 428 9.89 -15.31 -3.61
CA GLY A 428 8.54 -15.17 -3.04
C GLY A 428 8.52 -15.33 -1.52
N ARG A 429 9.29 -16.30 -1.01
CA ARG A 429 9.43 -16.55 0.43
C ARG A 429 10.09 -15.38 1.15
N ALA A 430 11.21 -14.87 0.65
CA ALA A 430 11.90 -13.72 1.26
C ALA A 430 10.99 -12.47 1.33
N ALA A 431 10.17 -12.23 0.30
CA ALA A 431 9.17 -11.18 0.31
C ALA A 431 8.11 -11.39 1.41
N SER A 432 7.55 -12.60 1.47
CA SER A 432 6.53 -12.95 2.44
C SER A 432 7.06 -12.91 3.87
N GLU A 433 8.29 -13.38 4.14
CA GLU A 433 8.93 -13.33 5.44
C GLU A 433 9.12 -11.89 5.90
N LEU A 434 9.57 -10.99 5.02
CA LEU A 434 9.66 -9.55 5.32
C LEU A 434 8.27 -9.00 5.74
N ILE A 435 7.22 -9.27 4.98
CA ILE A 435 5.87 -8.76 5.28
C ILE A 435 5.28 -9.40 6.54
N GLN A 436 5.48 -10.70 6.74
CA GLN A 436 4.93 -11.46 7.86
C GLN A 436 5.64 -11.13 9.18
N GLU A 437 6.96 -10.91 9.14
CA GLU A 437 7.77 -10.76 10.36
C GLU A 437 8.17 -9.33 10.64
N LYS A 438 8.45 -8.54 9.60
CA LYS A 438 8.99 -7.18 9.75
C LYS A 438 7.95 -6.09 9.50
N VAL A 439 6.80 -6.41 8.88
CA VAL A 439 5.66 -5.49 8.71
C VAL A 439 4.47 -5.95 9.57
N SER A 440 4.73 -6.45 10.77
CA SER A 440 3.69 -6.81 11.75
C SER A 440 3.08 -5.56 12.40
N MET A 441 1.90 -5.68 13.02
CA MET A 441 1.29 -4.53 13.73
C MET A 441 2.18 -3.96 14.84
N ASP A 442 3.03 -4.77 15.47
CA ASP A 442 4.01 -4.28 16.45
C ASP A 442 5.02 -3.31 15.80
N TYR A 443 5.56 -3.67 14.64
CA TYR A 443 6.47 -2.77 13.90
C TYR A 443 5.74 -1.61 13.21
N VAL A 444 4.47 -1.75 12.82
CA VAL A 444 3.67 -0.63 12.33
C VAL A 444 3.50 0.42 13.42
N TYR A 445 3.16 0.01 14.64
CA TYR A 445 3.07 0.95 15.77
C TYR A 445 4.44 1.51 16.16
N ASP A 446 5.52 0.71 16.13
CA ASP A 446 6.86 1.23 16.42
C ASP A 446 7.30 2.24 15.35
N TYR A 447 6.96 2.04 14.08
CA TYR A 447 7.25 2.99 13.01
C TYR A 447 6.52 4.30 13.24
N MET A 448 5.21 4.25 13.53
CA MET A 448 4.43 5.43 13.87
C MET A 448 4.97 6.13 15.12
N PHE A 449 5.38 5.37 16.13
CA PHE A 449 6.00 5.89 17.36
C PHE A 449 7.23 6.73 17.03
N HIS A 450 8.17 6.17 16.27
CA HIS A 450 9.41 6.86 15.91
C HIS A 450 9.13 8.06 15.00
N LEU A 451 8.29 7.90 13.99
CA LEU A 451 7.95 8.98 13.07
C LEU A 451 7.36 10.19 13.80
N LEU A 452 6.37 9.97 14.68
CA LEU A 452 5.73 11.06 15.42
C LEU A 452 6.65 11.67 16.49
N ASN A 453 7.51 10.88 17.13
CA ASN A 453 8.49 11.39 18.08
C ASN A 453 9.58 12.25 17.38
N GLU A 454 10.14 11.77 16.27
CA GLU A 454 11.13 12.54 15.50
C GLU A 454 10.50 13.79 14.87
N TYR A 455 9.27 13.69 14.36
CA TYR A 455 8.52 14.85 13.88
C TYR A 455 8.27 15.88 15.00
N GLY A 456 7.83 15.44 16.17
CA GLY A 456 7.54 16.31 17.31
C GLY A 456 8.77 17.11 17.77
N LYS A 457 9.97 16.53 17.70
CA LYS A 457 11.25 17.22 18.02
C LYS A 457 11.56 18.38 17.08
N LEU A 458 11.00 18.39 15.87
CA LEU A 458 11.23 19.43 14.88
C LEU A 458 10.30 20.63 15.06
N LEU A 459 9.20 20.51 15.80
CA LEU A 459 8.28 21.63 16.04
C LEU A 459 8.96 22.76 16.82
N ARG A 460 8.83 23.99 16.31
CA ARG A 460 9.41 25.22 16.91
C ARG A 460 8.37 26.09 17.59
N PHE A 461 7.23 25.51 17.93
CA PHE A 461 6.11 26.17 18.59
C PHE A 461 5.39 25.16 19.49
N GLU A 462 4.63 25.65 20.48
CA GLU A 462 3.78 24.79 21.30
C GLU A 462 2.50 24.43 20.53
N PRO A 463 2.17 23.13 20.39
CA PRO A 463 0.92 22.69 19.80
C PRO A 463 -0.31 23.28 20.49
N GLN A 464 -1.22 23.84 19.72
CA GLN A 464 -2.48 24.39 20.22
C GLN A 464 -3.65 23.58 19.66
N VAL A 465 -4.73 23.48 20.43
CA VAL A 465 -5.98 22.86 19.98
C VAL A 465 -6.86 23.96 19.39
N PRO A 466 -7.09 24.00 18.06
CA PRO A 466 -8.00 24.97 17.46
C PRO A 466 -9.42 24.82 18.01
N ALA A 467 -10.15 25.94 18.11
CA ALA A 467 -11.53 25.94 18.61
C ALA A 467 -12.49 25.06 17.79
N ALA A 468 -12.20 24.84 16.51
CA ALA A 468 -12.97 23.97 15.62
C ALA A 468 -12.64 22.47 15.75
N SER A 469 -11.64 22.12 16.57
CA SER A 469 -11.26 20.73 16.78
C SER A 469 -12.21 20.02 17.74
N VAL A 470 -12.49 18.75 17.46
CA VAL A 470 -13.27 17.86 18.33
C VAL A 470 -12.33 16.85 18.97
N GLU A 471 -12.48 16.61 20.28
CA GLU A 471 -11.76 15.52 20.96
C GLU A 471 -12.26 14.17 20.45
N VAL A 472 -11.33 13.26 20.12
CA VAL A 472 -11.63 11.91 19.64
C VAL A 472 -10.92 10.87 20.50
N CYS A 473 -11.56 9.71 20.67
CA CYS A 473 -11.10 8.60 21.48
C CYS A 473 -11.63 7.28 20.92
N SER A 474 -11.01 6.16 21.32
CA SER A 474 -11.39 4.84 20.82
C SER A 474 -12.83 4.47 21.16
N GLU A 475 -13.29 4.82 22.36
CA GLU A 475 -14.66 4.57 22.83
C GLU A 475 -15.68 5.29 21.93
N GLY A 476 -15.50 6.61 21.76
CA GLY A 476 -16.39 7.43 20.93
C GLY A 476 -16.39 7.00 19.47
N MET A 477 -15.23 6.70 18.89
CA MET A 477 -15.14 6.29 17.48
C MET A 477 -15.76 4.91 17.23
N ALA A 478 -15.45 3.91 18.06
CA ALA A 478 -15.98 2.55 17.89
C ALA A 478 -17.51 2.50 18.10
N CYS A 479 -18.05 3.32 18.99
CA CYS A 479 -19.49 3.36 19.25
C CYS A 479 -20.27 4.27 18.30
N SER A 480 -19.63 5.30 17.72
CA SER A 480 -20.27 6.16 16.71
C SER A 480 -20.20 5.57 15.29
N GLY A 481 -19.24 4.69 15.01
CA GLY A 481 -19.03 4.04 13.70
C GLY A 481 -20.03 2.93 13.34
N GLY A 482 -21.15 2.80 14.07
CA GLY A 482 -22.13 1.73 13.90
C GLY A 482 -23.25 2.01 12.88
N GLY A 483 -23.42 3.24 12.41
CA GLY A 483 -24.64 3.66 11.68
C GLY A 483 -24.52 3.91 10.18
N GLU A 484 -23.32 3.99 9.60
CA GLU A 484 -23.13 4.45 8.22
C GLU A 484 -21.98 3.75 7.49
N ASP A 485 -21.80 2.43 7.63
CA ASP A 485 -21.02 1.74 6.61
C ASP A 485 -21.86 1.67 5.32
N VAL A 486 -21.24 1.91 4.16
CA VAL A 486 -21.92 2.02 2.84
C VAL A 486 -22.79 0.79 2.52
N LEU A 487 -22.54 -0.34 3.20
CA LEU A 487 -23.24 -1.61 3.05
C LEU A 487 -24.21 -1.97 4.19
N GLY A 488 -24.27 -1.21 5.28
CA GLY A 488 -25.12 -1.49 6.44
C GLY A 488 -24.73 -2.75 7.23
N LEU A 489 -23.47 -3.20 7.14
CA LEU A 489 -22.95 -4.45 7.71
C LEU A 489 -22.23 -4.24 9.06
N GLY A 490 -22.12 -3.00 9.54
CA GLY A 490 -21.38 -2.67 10.76
C GLY A 490 -19.88 -2.99 10.70
N LEU A 491 -19.29 -3.06 9.51
CA LEU A 491 -17.89 -3.50 9.34
C LEU A 491 -16.87 -2.51 9.92
N GLU A 492 -17.15 -1.21 9.88
CA GLU A 492 -16.28 -0.20 10.50
C GLU A 492 -16.08 -0.49 12.00
N ARG A 493 -17.18 -0.59 12.76
CA ARG A 493 -17.16 -0.94 14.18
C ARG A 493 -16.48 -2.29 14.43
N LYS A 494 -16.82 -3.30 13.63
CA LYS A 494 -16.21 -4.63 13.75
C LYS A 494 -14.69 -4.57 13.63
N PHE A 495 -14.17 -3.92 12.60
CA PHE A 495 -12.72 -3.83 12.36
C PHE A 495 -12.00 -2.96 13.38
N MET A 496 -12.63 -1.88 13.86
CA MET A 496 -12.11 -1.11 15.00
C MET A 496 -11.98 -2.00 16.24
N LEU A 497 -13.01 -2.77 16.61
CA LEU A 497 -12.96 -3.65 17.77
C LEU A 497 -11.98 -4.83 17.59
N GLU A 498 -11.84 -5.37 16.38
CA GLU A 498 -10.87 -6.42 16.07
C GLU A 498 -9.41 -5.94 16.17
N SER A 499 -9.17 -4.67 15.88
CA SER A 499 -7.85 -4.01 15.92
C SER A 499 -7.59 -3.19 17.19
N LEU A 500 -8.49 -3.25 18.17
CA LEU A 500 -8.39 -2.51 19.43
C LEU A 500 -7.19 -2.99 20.26
N VAL A 501 -6.34 -2.05 20.65
CA VAL A 501 -5.25 -2.29 21.61
C VAL A 501 -5.84 -2.45 23.01
N LYS A 502 -5.74 -3.65 23.56
CA LYS A 502 -6.38 -4.06 24.83
C LYS A 502 -5.53 -3.78 26.07
N SER A 503 -4.24 -3.59 25.92
CA SER A 503 -3.32 -3.24 27.00
C SER A 503 -2.16 -2.43 26.44
N PRO A 504 -1.48 -1.61 27.27
CA PRO A 504 -0.19 -1.04 26.90
C PRO A 504 0.79 -2.15 26.49
N SER A 505 1.77 -1.81 25.65
CA SER A 505 2.90 -2.70 25.41
C SER A 505 3.54 -3.10 26.75
N LEU A 506 4.24 -4.24 26.82
CA LEU A 506 5.10 -4.54 27.97
C LEU A 506 6.55 -4.14 27.68
N SER A 507 6.95 -4.22 26.40
CA SER A 507 8.27 -3.83 25.92
C SER A 507 8.30 -2.37 25.46
N ARG A 508 9.49 -1.78 25.45
CA ARG A 508 9.74 -0.52 24.72
C ARG A 508 9.63 -0.76 23.20
N PRO A 509 9.36 0.28 22.40
CA PRO A 509 9.52 0.21 20.94
C PRO A 509 10.94 -0.28 20.58
N CYS A 510 11.09 -0.90 19.41
CA CYS A 510 12.43 -1.22 18.87
C CYS A 510 13.30 0.04 18.74
N GLU A 511 14.61 -0.13 18.60
CA GLU A 511 15.57 0.96 18.44
C GLU A 511 15.79 1.28 16.96
N ILE A 512 15.48 2.51 16.55
CA ILE A 512 15.68 2.97 15.18
C ILE A 512 17.17 3.12 14.87
N GLY A 513 17.60 2.58 13.73
CA GLY A 513 18.98 2.74 13.27
C GLY A 513 19.36 4.19 12.97
N HIS A 514 20.66 4.47 12.94
CA HIS A 514 21.19 5.77 12.54
C HIS A 514 20.74 6.16 11.12
N PRO A 515 20.70 7.47 10.78
CA PRO A 515 20.47 7.92 9.42
C PRO A 515 21.40 7.23 8.42
N PHE A 516 20.98 7.12 7.16
CA PHE A 516 21.87 6.60 6.14
C PHE A 516 23.01 7.58 5.85
N GLU A 517 24.22 7.06 5.69
CA GLU A 517 25.30 7.85 5.10
C GLU A 517 25.02 8.07 3.61
N SER A 518 25.41 9.22 3.05
CA SER A 518 25.14 9.52 1.64
C SER A 518 25.76 8.48 0.69
N GLN A 519 26.95 7.98 1.01
CA GLN A 519 27.60 6.91 0.23
C GLN A 519 26.89 5.56 0.37
N GLU A 520 26.28 5.28 1.53
CA GLU A 520 25.52 4.05 1.76
C GLU A 520 24.26 4.03 0.88
N LEU A 521 23.49 5.13 0.85
CA LEU A 521 22.33 5.27 -0.03
C LEU A 521 22.71 5.17 -1.50
N GLU A 522 23.78 5.84 -1.92
CA GLU A 522 24.23 5.78 -3.31
C GLU A 522 24.59 4.34 -3.71
N LYS A 523 25.33 3.61 -2.86
CA LYS A 523 25.66 2.20 -3.07
C LYS A 523 24.39 1.34 -3.13
N TYR A 524 23.44 1.55 -2.23
CA TYR A 524 22.15 0.84 -2.22
C TYR A 524 21.38 1.04 -3.53
N TYR A 525 21.19 2.30 -3.96
CA TYR A 525 20.49 2.59 -5.22
C TYR A 525 21.24 2.05 -6.43
N LYS A 526 22.56 2.19 -6.47
CA LYS A 526 23.39 1.67 -7.58
C LYS A 526 23.30 0.15 -7.66
N ARG A 527 23.34 -0.57 -6.53
CA ARG A 527 23.15 -2.02 -6.46
C ARG A 527 21.80 -2.42 -7.04
N ASN A 528 20.72 -1.80 -6.59
CA ASN A 528 19.37 -2.14 -7.06
C ASN A 528 19.20 -1.84 -8.55
N LEU A 529 19.68 -0.69 -9.03
CA LEU A 529 19.65 -0.34 -10.45
C LEU A 529 20.46 -1.31 -11.31
N ASN A 530 21.64 -1.73 -10.86
CA ASN A 530 22.46 -2.70 -11.58
C ASN A 530 21.80 -4.08 -11.64
N THR A 531 21.15 -4.52 -10.56
CA THR A 531 20.38 -5.77 -10.55
C THR A 531 19.21 -5.72 -11.54
N ILE A 532 18.46 -4.61 -11.59
CA ILE A 532 17.37 -4.43 -12.57
C ILE A 532 17.91 -4.46 -14.00
N ARG A 533 19.01 -3.73 -14.29
CA ARG A 533 19.65 -3.73 -15.62
C ARG A 533 20.12 -5.12 -16.03
N ARG A 534 20.57 -5.95 -15.08
CA ARG A 534 20.97 -7.33 -15.35
C ARG A 534 19.78 -8.18 -15.80
N VAL A 535 18.63 -8.06 -15.14
CA VAL A 535 17.38 -8.73 -15.57
C VAL A 535 16.98 -8.27 -16.97
N GLN A 536 17.01 -6.96 -17.25
CA GLN A 536 16.71 -6.42 -18.58
C GLN A 536 17.64 -6.95 -19.67
N LYS A 537 18.93 -7.18 -19.34
CA LYS A 537 19.88 -7.81 -20.26
C LYS A 537 19.52 -9.28 -20.53
N TRP A 538 19.12 -10.03 -19.50
CA TRP A 538 18.67 -11.40 -19.67
C TRP A 538 17.39 -11.49 -20.52
N GLU A 539 16.43 -10.61 -20.28
CA GLU A 539 15.22 -10.44 -21.10
C GLU A 539 15.58 -10.18 -22.56
N SER A 540 16.44 -9.19 -22.81
CA SER A 540 16.85 -8.81 -24.16
C SER A 540 17.52 -9.97 -24.90
N GLN A 541 18.39 -10.73 -24.22
CA GLN A 541 19.05 -11.89 -24.80
C GLN A 541 18.05 -13.00 -25.14
N TYR A 542 17.13 -13.32 -24.22
CA TYR A 542 16.08 -14.31 -24.44
C TYR A 542 15.27 -14.00 -25.70
N TRP A 543 14.85 -12.75 -25.85
CA TRP A 543 14.04 -12.32 -26.99
C TRP A 543 14.81 -12.29 -28.31
N GLN A 544 16.09 -11.92 -28.29
CA GLN A 544 16.95 -12.02 -29.46
C GLN A 544 17.16 -13.46 -29.93
N ASP A 545 17.23 -14.41 -28.99
CA ASP A 545 17.41 -15.82 -29.33
C ASP A 545 16.08 -16.46 -29.79
N PHE A 546 14.96 -16.04 -29.20
CA PHE A 546 13.62 -16.44 -29.64
C PHE A 546 13.33 -16.00 -31.09
N GLU A 547 13.63 -14.74 -31.42
CA GLU A 547 13.44 -14.18 -32.77
C GLU A 547 14.37 -14.79 -33.84
N LYS A 548 15.45 -15.47 -33.46
CA LYS A 548 16.32 -16.21 -34.40
C LYS A 548 15.85 -17.64 -34.65
N GLN A 549 15.02 -18.19 -33.77
CA GLN A 549 14.55 -19.58 -33.81
C GLN A 549 13.18 -19.72 -34.49
N GLY A 550 12.39 -18.64 -34.54
CA GLY A 550 11.16 -18.53 -35.32
C GLY A 550 11.40 -17.86 -36.66
#